data_AF-A0A4P2QWS9-F1
#
_entry.id   AF-A0A4P2QWS9-F1
#
_cell.length_a   1.000
_cell.length_b   1.000
_cell.length_c   1.000
_cell.angle_alpha   90.00
_cell.angle_beta   90.00
_cell.angle_gamma   90.00
#
_symmetry.space_group_name_H-M   'P 1'
#
loop_
_entity.id
_entity.type
_entity.pdbx_description
1 polymer ?
#
loop_
_entity_poly.entity_id
_entity_poly.type
_entity_poly.pdbx_seq_one_letter_code
_entity_poly.pdbx_strand_id
1 'polypeptide(L)'
;MKLAPPPFGQTLFRPAPAGSSAAPRLVKIAEQKNKITDEAAWFTANGLSLPTLQIPSAAAGGASGSRPLPSFVPESYRDQPLVKAIDLGDHLALFYGPSFAEERFVAILDAAHGVVAFFDFESFLTPPEIAPNEAEFVRGHVGWAVVKDGVLYVSSGHRTYAASSKGKNAYLSAVDLASGQLLWQSAPLVCNAENFVLRGDHLLCGYGFTAEPDFLYVLERATGKVVSKLSLKSGPDYLVEKDGKLFVRTYDTDYVFEIR
;
A
#
# COMPACT_ATOMS: atom_id res chain seq x y z
N MET A 1 14.69 -13.53 0.32
CA MET A 1 15.88 -12.66 0.27
C MET A 1 15.65 -11.44 1.14
N LYS A 2 16.61 -11.06 1.99
CA LYS A 2 16.55 -9.79 2.74
C LYS A 2 16.93 -8.63 1.82
N LEU A 3 16.08 -7.61 1.76
CA LEU A 3 16.33 -6.45 0.92
C LEU A 3 17.39 -5.53 1.55
N ALA A 4 18.14 -4.82 0.71
CA ALA A 4 19.03 -3.76 1.17
C ALA A 4 18.23 -2.61 1.79
N PRO A 5 18.77 -1.88 2.77
CA PRO A 5 18.08 -0.72 3.35
C PRO A 5 17.73 0.31 2.28
N PRO A 6 16.49 0.86 2.31
CA PRO A 6 16.13 1.95 1.42
C PRO A 6 16.82 3.26 1.86
N PRO A 7 16.81 4.29 1.01
CA PRO A 7 17.39 5.59 1.33
C PRO A 7 16.57 6.41 2.36
N PHE A 8 15.34 5.99 2.68
CA PHE A 8 14.40 6.74 3.52
C PHE A 8 14.19 8.17 3.01
N GLY A 9 13.93 8.27 1.71
CA GLY A 9 13.79 9.53 1.00
C GLY A 9 13.63 9.33 -0.51
N GLN A 10 13.14 10.37 -1.19
CA GLN A 10 12.92 10.29 -2.62
C GLN A 10 14.23 10.01 -3.36
N THR A 11 14.28 8.87 -4.06
CA THR A 11 15.46 8.43 -4.78
C THR A 11 15.05 7.64 -6.00
N LEU A 12 15.70 7.90 -7.14
CA LEU A 12 15.58 7.14 -8.37
C LEU A 12 16.93 6.50 -8.66
N PHE A 13 17.03 5.17 -8.58
CA PHE A 13 18.22 4.42 -9.00
C PHE A 13 18.16 4.14 -10.49
N ARG A 14 17.02 3.64 -10.96
CA ARG A 14 16.70 3.48 -12.38
C ARG A 14 15.18 3.48 -12.58
N PRO A 15 14.67 3.91 -13.75
CA PRO A 15 13.24 3.84 -14.02
C PRO A 15 12.73 2.40 -14.00
N ALA A 16 11.54 2.19 -13.44
CA ALA A 16 10.80 0.95 -13.65
C ALA A 16 10.30 0.86 -15.10
N PRO A 17 10.14 -0.34 -15.67
CA PRO A 17 9.57 -0.55 -17.00
C PRO A 17 8.09 -0.14 -17.00
N ALA A 18 7.84 1.13 -17.26
CA ALA A 18 6.52 1.71 -17.41
C ALA A 18 6.50 2.63 -18.63
N GLY A 19 5.33 2.84 -19.19
CA GLY A 19 5.13 3.84 -20.23
C GLY A 19 5.25 5.27 -19.67
N SER A 20 4.95 6.23 -20.53
CA SER A 20 5.00 7.66 -20.22
C SER A 20 3.68 8.35 -20.54
N SER A 21 2.55 7.68 -20.28
CA SER A 21 1.24 8.32 -20.44
C SER A 21 1.13 9.59 -19.59
N ALA A 22 0.27 10.52 -19.99
CA ALA A 22 0.02 11.72 -19.22
C ALA A 22 -0.57 11.37 -17.85
N ALA A 23 -0.21 12.17 -16.83
CA ALA A 23 -0.76 12.02 -15.49
C ALA A 23 -2.30 12.12 -15.52
N PRO A 24 -3.02 11.14 -14.96
CA PRO A 24 -4.47 11.22 -14.91
C PRO A 24 -4.90 12.42 -14.07
N ARG A 25 -5.89 13.15 -14.57
CA ARG A 25 -6.52 14.25 -13.84
C ARG A 25 -7.67 13.71 -13.01
N LEU A 26 -7.58 13.92 -11.70
CA LEU A 26 -8.65 13.59 -10.76
C LEU A 26 -9.63 14.76 -10.64
N VAL A 27 -10.85 14.57 -11.14
CA VAL A 27 -11.92 15.57 -11.08
C VAL A 27 -12.91 15.14 -10.01
N LYS A 28 -12.96 15.88 -8.90
CA LYS A 28 -13.90 15.60 -7.81
C LYS A 28 -15.35 15.76 -8.30
N ILE A 29 -16.13 14.70 -8.22
CA ILE A 29 -17.56 14.68 -8.61
C ILE A 29 -18.49 14.47 -7.42
N ALA A 30 -18.00 13.93 -6.31
CA ALA A 30 -18.74 13.84 -5.06
C ALA A 30 -17.83 14.00 -3.84
N GLU A 31 -18.40 14.54 -2.76
CA GLU A 31 -17.78 14.69 -1.44
C GLU A 31 -18.89 14.67 -0.38
N GLN A 32 -18.83 13.73 0.55
CA GLN A 32 -19.87 13.54 1.56
C GLN A 32 -19.27 13.09 2.88
N LYS A 33 -19.69 13.68 4.00
CA LYS A 33 -19.30 13.18 5.33
C LYS A 33 -19.82 11.76 5.55
N ASN A 34 -18.96 10.90 6.10
CA ASN A 34 -19.31 9.53 6.46
C ASN A 34 -19.52 9.40 7.98
N LYS A 35 -19.78 8.20 8.47
CA LYS A 35 -20.02 7.94 9.91
C LYS A 35 -18.79 7.43 10.65
N ILE A 36 -17.62 7.41 10.02
CA ILE A 36 -16.36 6.77 10.47
C ILE A 36 -16.48 5.24 10.53
N THR A 37 -17.53 4.72 11.17
CA THR A 37 -17.76 3.29 11.46
C THR A 37 -18.54 2.53 10.36
N ASP A 38 -18.90 3.19 9.27
CA ASP A 38 -19.74 2.64 8.20
C ASP A 38 -18.95 2.09 7.00
N GLU A 39 -17.70 1.67 7.19
CA GLU A 39 -16.81 1.17 6.13
C GLU A 39 -17.45 0.04 5.29
N ALA A 40 -17.93 -1.02 5.93
CA ALA A 40 -18.57 -2.15 5.22
C ALA A 40 -19.82 -1.72 4.43
N ALA A 41 -20.59 -0.77 4.97
CA ALA A 41 -21.76 -0.21 4.29
C ALA A 41 -21.34 0.65 3.10
N TRP A 42 -20.25 1.42 3.20
CA TRP A 42 -19.68 2.19 2.11
C TRP A 42 -19.22 1.30 0.95
N PHE A 43 -18.50 0.20 1.25
CA PHE A 43 -18.13 -0.79 0.23
C PHE A 43 -19.38 -1.37 -0.46
N THR A 44 -20.37 -1.79 0.33
CA THR A 44 -21.60 -2.42 -0.18
C THR A 44 -22.41 -1.44 -1.06
N ALA A 45 -22.65 -0.22 -0.58
CA ALA A 45 -23.48 0.78 -1.27
C ALA A 45 -22.89 1.21 -2.62
N ASN A 46 -21.57 1.19 -2.76
CA ASN A 46 -20.87 1.54 -3.99
C ASN A 46 -20.52 0.30 -4.86
N GLY A 47 -20.83 -0.91 -4.37
CA GLY A 47 -20.47 -2.18 -5.00
C GLY A 47 -18.96 -2.31 -5.21
N LEU A 48 -18.18 -1.92 -4.19
CA LEU A 48 -16.72 -1.93 -4.21
C LEU A 48 -16.22 -3.23 -3.56
N SER A 49 -15.01 -3.64 -3.94
CA SER A 49 -14.28 -4.70 -3.24
C SER A 49 -12.79 -4.48 -3.42
N LEU A 50 -12.01 -4.89 -2.42
CA LEU A 50 -10.57 -5.04 -2.57
C LEU A 50 -10.26 -6.47 -3.06
N PRO A 51 -9.14 -6.65 -3.77
CA PRO A 51 -8.67 -7.97 -4.19
C PRO A 51 -8.11 -8.83 -3.04
N THR A 52 -8.47 -8.56 -1.79
CA THR A 52 -8.01 -9.34 -0.63
C THR A 52 -8.76 -10.66 -0.50
N LEU A 53 -8.05 -11.69 -0.03
CA LEU A 53 -8.58 -13.03 0.24
C LEU A 53 -8.75 -13.24 1.75
N GLN A 54 -9.75 -14.05 2.11
CA GLN A 54 -10.10 -14.39 3.49
C GLN A 54 -8.97 -15.13 4.18
N ILE A 55 -8.37 -14.52 5.20
CA ILE A 55 -7.37 -15.18 6.05
C ILE A 55 -8.07 -15.96 7.18
N PRO A 56 -7.80 -17.27 7.36
CA PRO A 56 -8.36 -18.05 8.46
C PRO A 56 -8.05 -17.43 9.84
N SER A 57 -9.08 -17.43 10.68
CA SER A 57 -9.31 -16.67 11.93
C SER A 57 -8.29 -16.78 13.09
N ALA A 58 -7.10 -17.35 12.91
CA ALA A 58 -6.12 -17.46 14.02
C ALA A 58 -5.16 -16.26 14.12
N ALA A 59 -4.93 -15.54 13.01
CA ALA A 59 -3.99 -14.40 12.95
C ALA A 59 -4.64 -13.08 12.51
N ALA A 60 -5.88 -13.14 12.02
CA ALA A 60 -6.64 -12.01 11.52
C ALA A 60 -7.71 -11.64 12.55
N GLY A 61 -7.64 -10.43 13.12
CA GLY A 61 -8.68 -9.84 13.97
C GLY A 61 -9.98 -9.52 13.20
N GLY A 62 -10.44 -10.44 12.35
CA GLY A 62 -11.56 -10.29 11.42
C GLY A 62 -11.21 -10.83 10.04
N ALA A 63 -12.16 -11.52 9.39
CA ALA A 63 -12.00 -11.95 8.00
C ALA A 63 -11.95 -10.72 7.09
N SER A 64 -10.76 -10.31 6.67
CA SER A 64 -10.59 -9.38 5.54
C SER A 64 -10.59 -10.18 4.25
N GLY A 65 -11.39 -9.78 3.27
CA GLY A 65 -11.44 -10.41 1.94
C GLY A 65 -12.79 -11.00 1.58
N SER A 66 -13.16 -10.87 0.30
CA SER A 66 -14.46 -11.31 -0.23
C SER A 66 -14.45 -12.74 -0.76
N ARG A 67 -13.27 -13.32 -0.96
CA ARG A 67 -13.07 -14.64 -1.57
C ARG A 67 -12.23 -15.56 -0.68
N PRO A 68 -12.46 -16.89 -0.71
CA PRO A 68 -11.73 -17.83 0.12
C PRO A 68 -10.26 -17.89 -0.28
N LEU A 69 -9.38 -18.11 0.71
CA LEU A 69 -7.98 -18.41 0.46
C LEU A 69 -7.84 -19.79 -0.20
N PRO A 70 -7.10 -19.90 -1.32
CA PRO A 70 -6.83 -21.20 -1.94
C PRO A 70 -6.05 -22.14 -1.01
N SER A 71 -6.40 -23.43 -1.03
CA SER A 71 -5.82 -24.44 -0.13
C SER A 71 -4.33 -24.73 -0.35
N PHE A 72 -3.76 -24.28 -1.48
CA PHE A 72 -2.32 -24.41 -1.74
C PHE A 72 -1.50 -23.33 -1.03
N VAL A 73 -2.13 -22.26 -0.54
CA VAL A 73 -1.43 -21.15 0.09
C VAL A 73 -0.90 -21.57 1.46
N PRO A 74 0.41 -21.40 1.72
CA PRO A 74 0.95 -21.63 3.05
C PRO A 74 0.39 -20.61 4.05
N GLU A 75 -0.27 -21.09 5.09
CA GLU A 75 -0.81 -20.25 6.17
C GLU A 75 0.27 -19.69 7.12
N SER A 76 1.52 -20.12 6.98
CA SER A 76 2.65 -19.57 7.72
C SER A 76 3.97 -19.71 6.96
N TYR A 77 4.93 -18.88 7.36
CA TYR A 77 6.33 -18.99 7.00
C TYR A 77 7.15 -18.98 8.29
N ARG A 78 7.76 -20.13 8.64
CA ARG A 78 8.40 -20.35 9.95
C ARG A 78 7.39 -20.10 11.08
N ASP A 79 7.70 -19.20 11.99
CA ASP A 79 6.86 -18.75 13.11
C ASP A 79 5.97 -17.54 12.75
N GLN A 80 5.99 -17.08 11.50
CA GLN A 80 5.23 -15.92 11.04
C GLN A 80 3.93 -16.37 10.36
N PRO A 81 2.75 -16.05 10.89
CA PRO A 81 1.49 -16.39 10.25
C PRO A 81 1.27 -15.56 8.98
N LEU A 82 0.48 -16.11 8.06
CA LEU A 82 -0.11 -15.36 6.95
C LEU A 82 -1.16 -14.42 7.53
N VAL A 83 -1.05 -13.13 7.23
CA VAL A 83 -1.93 -12.08 7.77
C VAL A 83 -2.67 -11.30 6.69
N LYS A 84 -2.22 -11.38 5.43
CA LYS A 84 -2.88 -10.76 4.28
C LYS A 84 -2.51 -11.51 3.00
N ALA A 85 -3.49 -11.66 2.11
CA ALA A 85 -3.30 -12.23 0.78
C ALA A 85 -4.07 -11.38 -0.24
N ILE A 86 -3.43 -11.03 -1.35
CA ILE A 86 -3.97 -10.15 -2.39
C ILE A 86 -3.86 -10.86 -3.73
N ASP A 87 -4.98 -11.03 -4.39
CA ASP A 87 -5.05 -11.57 -5.75
C ASP A 87 -4.84 -10.44 -6.77
N LEU A 88 -3.70 -10.49 -7.45
CA LEU A 88 -3.30 -9.49 -8.43
C LEU A 88 -3.69 -9.88 -9.86
N GLY A 89 -4.46 -10.95 -10.04
CA GLY A 89 -4.86 -11.52 -11.32
C GLY A 89 -3.89 -12.59 -11.80
N ASP A 90 -2.73 -12.18 -12.31
CA ASP A 90 -1.68 -13.10 -12.78
C ASP A 90 -0.68 -13.52 -11.69
N HIS A 91 -0.79 -12.90 -10.52
CA HIS A 91 0.02 -13.19 -9.34
C HIS A 91 -0.83 -13.22 -8.07
N LEU A 92 -0.27 -13.84 -7.02
CA LEU A 92 -0.78 -13.76 -5.66
C LEU A 92 0.31 -13.16 -4.75
N ALA A 93 -0.01 -12.10 -4.02
CA ALA A 93 0.87 -11.54 -3.00
C ALA A 93 0.45 -12.01 -1.60
N LEU A 94 1.38 -12.63 -0.88
CA LEU A 94 1.18 -13.19 0.46
C LEU A 94 2.05 -12.44 1.47
N PHE A 95 1.44 -11.98 2.55
CA PHE A 95 2.10 -11.19 3.59
C PHE A 95 2.16 -11.98 4.87
N TYR A 96 3.37 -12.11 5.42
CA TYR A 96 3.62 -12.78 6.69
C TYR A 96 4.21 -11.82 7.71
N GLY A 97 3.76 -11.96 8.95
CA GLY A 97 4.21 -11.18 10.10
C GLY A 97 3.40 -11.52 11.35
N PRO A 98 3.78 -11.01 12.53
CA PRO A 98 3.12 -11.33 13.80
C PRO A 98 1.64 -10.94 13.83
N SER A 99 1.27 -9.89 13.09
CA SER A 99 -0.09 -9.35 13.02
C SER A 99 -0.31 -8.59 11.70
N PHE A 100 -1.55 -8.20 11.42
CA PHE A 100 -1.90 -7.26 10.33
C PHE A 100 -1.29 -5.85 10.52
N ALA A 101 -0.65 -5.62 11.66
CA ALA A 101 0.01 -4.36 11.95
C ALA A 101 1.54 -4.41 11.77
N GLU A 102 2.09 -5.60 11.53
CA GLU A 102 3.52 -5.91 11.63
C GLU A 102 3.99 -6.80 10.47
N GLU A 103 3.36 -6.68 9.30
CA GLU A 103 3.76 -7.42 8.11
C GLU A 103 5.19 -7.08 7.69
N ARG A 104 5.98 -8.13 7.42
CA ARG A 104 7.41 -8.02 7.11
C ARG A 104 7.82 -8.79 5.86
N PHE A 105 7.27 -9.98 5.68
CA PHE A 105 7.65 -10.83 4.56
C PHE A 105 6.58 -10.75 3.48
N VAL A 106 7.00 -10.65 2.22
CA VAL A 106 6.11 -10.69 1.07
C VAL A 106 6.57 -11.79 0.12
N ALA A 107 5.70 -12.77 -0.14
CA ALA A 107 5.89 -13.76 -1.19
C ALA A 107 5.00 -13.42 -2.38
N ILE A 108 5.54 -13.54 -3.59
CA ILE A 108 4.79 -13.41 -4.84
C ILE A 108 4.77 -14.77 -5.50
N LEU A 109 3.56 -15.28 -5.76
CA LEU A 109 3.32 -16.50 -6.52
C LEU A 109 2.83 -16.14 -7.92
N ASP A 110 3.22 -16.91 -8.93
CA ASP A 110 2.66 -16.83 -10.26
C ASP A 110 1.33 -17.62 -10.39
N ALA A 111 0.72 -17.57 -11.58
CA ALA A 111 -0.50 -18.31 -11.89
C ALA A 111 -0.36 -19.85 -11.83
N ALA A 112 0.87 -20.38 -11.84
CA ALA A 112 1.15 -21.81 -11.62
C ALA A 112 1.43 -22.12 -10.13
N HIS A 113 1.23 -21.14 -9.25
CA HIS A 113 1.48 -21.19 -7.81
C HIS A 113 2.97 -21.35 -7.44
N GLY A 114 3.87 -21.11 -8.39
CA GLY A 114 5.31 -21.07 -8.17
C GLY A 114 5.69 -19.79 -7.45
N VAL A 115 6.53 -19.87 -6.43
CA VAL A 115 7.08 -18.68 -5.75
C VAL A 115 8.11 -18.03 -6.67
N VAL A 116 7.75 -16.88 -7.26
CA VAL A 116 8.64 -16.11 -8.15
C VAL A 116 9.46 -15.07 -7.40
N ALA A 117 9.00 -14.65 -6.21
CA ALA A 117 9.78 -13.82 -5.30
C ALA A 117 9.41 -14.06 -3.85
N PHE A 118 10.39 -13.89 -2.96
CA PHE A 118 10.17 -13.89 -1.52
C PHE A 118 11.11 -12.85 -0.89
N PHE A 119 10.54 -11.78 -0.33
CA PHE A 119 11.29 -10.65 0.22
C PHE A 119 11.09 -10.51 1.72
N ASP A 120 12.19 -10.21 2.41
CA ASP A 120 12.21 -9.79 3.81
C ASP A 120 12.49 -8.28 3.85
N PHE A 121 11.47 -7.52 4.28
CA PHE A 121 11.47 -6.06 4.34
C PHE A 121 12.06 -5.49 5.63
N GLU A 122 12.65 -6.26 6.54
CA GLU A 122 13.15 -5.77 7.84
C GLU A 122 13.90 -4.43 7.75
N SER A 123 14.73 -4.26 6.72
CA SER A 123 15.54 -3.06 6.51
C SER A 123 14.74 -1.81 6.11
N PHE A 124 13.48 -1.96 5.69
CA PHE A 124 12.55 -0.89 5.35
C PHE A 124 11.74 -0.43 6.58
N LEU A 125 11.68 -1.25 7.63
CA LEU A 125 10.72 -1.08 8.73
C LEU A 125 11.26 -0.26 9.91
N THR A 126 12.51 0.18 9.87
CA THR A 126 13.10 1.00 10.94
C THR A 126 13.63 2.29 10.33
N PRO A 127 13.02 3.45 10.62
CA PRO A 127 13.51 4.73 10.12
C PRO A 127 14.92 5.02 10.66
N PRO A 128 15.72 5.82 9.94
CA PRO A 128 17.11 6.09 10.29
C PRO A 128 17.26 6.96 11.55
N GLU A 129 16.22 7.71 11.89
CA GLU A 129 16.16 8.55 13.07
C GLU A 129 14.81 8.41 13.75
N ILE A 130 14.84 8.35 15.08
CA ILE A 130 13.67 8.16 15.94
C ILE A 130 13.69 9.27 16.97
N ALA A 131 12.55 9.94 17.16
CA ALA A 131 12.42 10.95 18.19
C ALA A 131 12.54 10.32 19.60
N PRO A 132 13.03 11.08 20.61
CA PRO A 132 13.16 10.55 21.96
C PRO A 132 11.85 9.93 22.47
N ASN A 133 11.93 8.75 23.09
CA ASN A 133 10.81 7.99 23.67
C ASN A 133 9.77 7.45 22.67
N GLU A 134 10.05 7.46 21.36
CA GLU A 134 9.11 6.97 20.35
C GLU A 134 9.46 5.57 19.80
N ALA A 135 10.55 4.96 20.27
CA ALA A 135 11.10 3.72 19.72
C ALA A 135 10.10 2.55 19.62
N GLU A 136 9.17 2.46 20.57
CA GLU A 136 8.16 1.40 20.63
C GLU A 136 7.05 1.57 19.57
N PHE A 137 6.90 2.75 18.97
CA PHE A 137 5.79 3.08 18.06
C PHE A 137 6.18 3.24 16.58
N VAL A 138 7.48 3.40 16.30
CA VAL A 138 8.00 3.76 14.97
C VAL A 138 8.39 2.57 14.10
N ARG A 139 8.28 1.34 14.63
CA ARG A 139 8.49 0.16 13.81
C ARG A 139 7.40 0.10 12.74
N GLY A 140 7.84 0.08 11.49
CA GLY A 140 6.97 0.03 10.33
C GLY A 140 6.48 -1.37 10.00
N HIS A 141 5.63 -1.43 8.98
CA HIS A 141 5.13 -2.63 8.34
C HIS A 141 5.02 -2.41 6.83
N VAL A 142 4.78 -3.49 6.10
CA VAL A 142 4.44 -3.46 4.68
C VAL A 142 2.91 -3.48 4.52
N GLY A 143 2.33 -2.40 3.99
CA GLY A 143 0.87 -2.21 3.98
C GLY A 143 0.17 -2.88 2.80
N TRP A 144 0.66 -2.63 1.58
CA TRP A 144 0.02 -3.06 0.34
C TRP A 144 1.06 -3.33 -0.74
N ALA A 145 0.71 -4.18 -1.70
CA ALA A 145 1.58 -4.48 -2.82
C ALA A 145 0.79 -4.77 -4.10
N VAL A 146 1.39 -4.43 -5.23
CA VAL A 146 0.95 -4.83 -6.57
C VAL A 146 2.16 -5.19 -7.41
N VAL A 147 1.98 -6.08 -8.38
CA VAL A 147 3.02 -6.52 -9.31
C VAL A 147 2.63 -6.11 -10.71
N LYS A 148 3.57 -5.52 -11.45
CA LYS A 148 3.38 -5.21 -12.87
C LYS A 148 4.72 -5.16 -13.57
N ASP A 149 4.81 -5.79 -14.75
CA ASP A 149 5.97 -5.76 -15.63
C ASP A 149 7.30 -6.15 -14.93
N GLY A 150 7.25 -7.17 -14.06
CA GLY A 150 8.42 -7.65 -13.31
C GLY A 150 8.84 -6.74 -12.15
N VAL A 151 7.97 -5.83 -11.70
CA VAL A 151 8.22 -4.93 -10.58
C VAL A 151 7.17 -5.10 -9.50
N LEU A 152 7.64 -5.22 -8.26
CA LEU A 152 6.84 -5.11 -7.05
C LEU A 152 6.76 -3.64 -6.62
N TYR A 153 5.57 -3.05 -6.67
CA TYR A 153 5.29 -1.77 -6.03
C TYR A 153 4.72 -2.04 -4.66
N VAL A 154 5.23 -1.37 -3.64
CA VAL A 154 4.95 -1.71 -2.25
C VAL A 154 4.90 -0.48 -1.36
N SER A 155 3.90 -0.41 -0.48
CA SER A 155 3.81 0.63 0.55
C SER A 155 4.44 0.17 1.86
N SER A 156 5.11 1.07 2.56
CA SER A 156 5.73 0.80 3.85
C SER A 156 5.72 2.02 4.76
N GLY A 157 5.46 1.82 6.04
CA GLY A 157 5.45 2.87 7.05
C GLY A 157 5.04 2.39 8.44
N HIS A 158 5.11 3.26 9.43
CA HIS A 158 4.59 3.07 10.78
C HIS A 158 3.27 3.82 10.98
N ARG A 159 2.51 3.44 12.02
CA ARG A 159 1.17 3.97 12.33
C ARG A 159 1.15 5.06 13.41
N THR A 160 2.30 5.63 13.74
CA THR A 160 2.41 6.82 14.61
C THR A 160 2.72 8.09 13.80
N TYR A 161 2.73 9.24 14.48
CA TYR A 161 3.00 10.56 13.94
C TYR A 161 4.29 10.61 13.12
N ALA A 162 4.29 11.37 12.02
CA ALA A 162 5.50 11.58 11.21
C ALA A 162 6.65 12.18 12.04
N ALA A 163 6.34 13.03 13.02
CA ALA A 163 7.34 13.63 13.91
C ALA A 163 8.16 12.57 14.68
N SER A 164 7.57 11.41 14.99
CA SER A 164 8.23 10.31 15.70
C SER A 164 9.42 9.73 14.93
N SER A 165 9.47 9.90 13.61
CA SER A 165 10.58 9.48 12.74
C SER A 165 11.20 10.64 11.95
N LYS A 166 11.04 11.89 12.42
CA LYS A 166 11.52 13.10 11.70
C LYS A 166 11.00 13.20 10.25
N GLY A 167 9.76 12.76 10.05
CA GLY A 167 9.11 12.73 8.74
C GLY A 167 9.59 11.59 7.85
N LYS A 168 10.25 10.56 8.39
CA LYS A 168 10.75 9.40 7.61
C LYS A 168 9.76 8.25 7.59
N ASN A 169 8.54 8.51 7.10
CA ASN A 169 7.44 7.55 7.09
C ASN A 169 6.69 7.50 5.74
N ALA A 170 5.83 6.49 5.56
CA ALA A 170 4.76 6.42 4.55
C ALA A 170 5.25 6.55 3.10
N TYR A 171 6.01 5.54 2.66
CA TYR A 171 6.65 5.48 1.34
C TYR A 171 5.92 4.56 0.38
N LEU A 172 6.07 4.83 -0.91
CA LEU A 172 5.97 3.84 -1.98
C LEU A 172 7.37 3.50 -2.49
N SER A 173 7.62 2.23 -2.76
CA SER A 173 8.87 1.76 -3.35
C SER A 173 8.59 0.84 -4.53
N ALA A 174 9.45 0.88 -5.54
CA ALA A 174 9.46 -0.09 -6.64
C ALA A 174 10.69 -0.98 -6.51
N VAL A 175 10.47 -2.29 -6.47
CA VAL A 175 11.51 -3.31 -6.31
C VAL A 175 11.45 -4.24 -7.52
N ASP A 176 12.60 -4.45 -8.15
CA ASP A 176 12.76 -5.44 -9.21
C ASP A 176 12.45 -6.84 -8.67
N LEU A 177 11.48 -7.53 -9.28
CA LEU A 177 10.92 -8.76 -8.73
C LEU A 177 11.95 -9.91 -8.75
N ALA A 178 12.82 -9.95 -9.75
CA ALA A 178 13.81 -11.03 -9.91
C ALA A 178 15.02 -10.85 -8.99
N SER A 179 15.52 -9.61 -8.88
CA SER A 179 16.77 -9.31 -8.17
C SER A 179 16.59 -8.72 -6.77
N GLY A 180 15.38 -8.26 -6.42
CA GLY A 180 15.13 -7.51 -5.19
C GLY A 180 15.80 -6.13 -5.15
N GLN A 181 16.32 -5.63 -6.28
CA GLN A 181 16.93 -4.32 -6.33
C GLN A 181 15.87 -3.23 -6.27
N LEU A 182 16.08 -2.24 -5.39
CA LEU A 182 15.26 -1.04 -5.34
C LEU A 182 15.47 -0.22 -6.63
N LEU A 183 14.40 0.05 -7.35
CA LEU A 183 14.37 0.86 -8.57
C LEU A 183 14.22 2.35 -8.21
N TRP A 184 13.25 2.63 -7.34
CA TRP A 184 13.01 3.95 -6.78
C TRP A 184 12.26 3.86 -5.45
N GLN A 185 12.35 4.92 -4.65
CA GLN A 185 11.52 5.19 -3.48
C GLN A 185 10.93 6.59 -3.61
N SER A 186 9.65 6.74 -3.25
CA SER A 186 8.95 8.03 -3.26
C SER A 186 9.50 9.00 -2.21
N ALA A 187 9.07 10.25 -2.27
CA ALA A 187 9.16 11.13 -1.10
C ALA A 187 8.44 10.48 0.11
N PRO A 188 8.86 10.79 1.35
CA PRO A 188 8.11 10.39 2.53
C PRO A 188 6.76 11.10 2.58
N LEU A 189 5.86 10.59 3.43
CA LEU A 189 4.53 11.15 3.71
C LEU A 189 3.65 11.19 2.46
N VAL A 190 3.69 10.09 1.70
CA VAL A 190 2.97 9.91 0.43
C VAL A 190 1.93 8.80 0.49
N CYS A 191 2.21 7.72 1.22
CA CYS A 191 1.37 6.53 1.17
C CYS A 191 1.28 5.81 2.51
N ASN A 192 0.21 6.09 3.27
CA ASN A 192 -0.16 5.34 4.48
C ASN A 192 -1.64 4.90 4.51
N ALA A 193 -2.40 5.14 3.45
CA ALA A 193 -3.68 4.48 3.25
C ALA A 193 -3.51 2.94 3.24
N GLU A 194 -4.57 2.21 3.58
CA GLU A 194 -4.60 0.74 3.64
C GLU A 194 -4.23 0.10 2.29
N ASN A 195 -4.46 0.82 1.19
CA ASN A 195 -4.08 0.39 -0.14
C ASN A 195 -3.70 1.56 -1.07
N PHE A 196 -3.17 1.21 -2.24
CA PHE A 196 -3.01 2.12 -3.36
C PHE A 196 -3.51 1.48 -4.66
N VAL A 197 -3.77 2.30 -5.67
CA VAL A 197 -4.26 1.86 -6.98
C VAL A 197 -3.15 1.99 -8.01
N LEU A 198 -2.92 0.92 -8.78
CA LEU A 198 -2.12 0.96 -10.00
C LEU A 198 -3.04 1.18 -11.19
N ARG A 199 -2.81 2.26 -11.94
CA ARG A 199 -3.56 2.60 -13.15
C ARG A 199 -2.61 3.00 -14.27
N GLY A 200 -2.40 2.08 -15.21
CA GLY A 200 -1.51 2.29 -16.35
C GLY A 200 -0.07 2.61 -15.91
N ASP A 201 0.40 3.81 -16.24
CA ASP A 201 1.76 4.27 -15.87
C ASP A 201 1.79 5.07 -14.57
N HIS A 202 0.73 4.99 -13.76
CA HIS A 202 0.61 5.77 -12.53
C HIS A 202 0.19 4.93 -11.32
N LEU A 203 0.54 5.45 -10.14
CA LEU A 203 0.13 4.94 -8.84
C LEU A 203 -0.64 6.04 -8.11
N LEU A 204 -1.79 5.71 -7.53
CA LEU A 204 -2.62 6.62 -6.76
C LEU A 204 -2.62 6.15 -5.30
N CYS A 205 -2.17 7.00 -4.39
CA CYS A 205 -2.17 6.71 -2.95
C CYS A 205 -2.46 7.97 -2.13
N GLY A 206 -2.82 7.79 -0.87
CA GLY A 206 -3.10 8.87 0.06
C GLY A 206 -2.14 8.90 1.24
N TYR A 207 -1.92 10.11 1.76
CA TYR A 207 -1.29 10.34 3.05
C TYR A 207 -2.20 11.14 3.96
N GLY A 208 -2.23 10.80 5.24
CA GLY A 208 -2.85 11.64 6.26
C GLY A 208 -2.72 11.06 7.65
N PHE A 209 -2.77 11.92 8.66
CA PHE A 209 -2.73 11.50 10.06
C PHE A 209 -3.26 12.62 10.96
N THR A 210 -3.56 12.30 12.22
CA THR A 210 -4.03 13.29 13.20
C THR A 210 -3.07 14.48 13.29
N ALA A 211 -3.62 15.69 13.10
CA ALA A 211 -2.88 16.96 13.08
C ALA A 211 -1.79 17.06 11.99
N GLU A 212 -1.90 16.27 10.94
CA GLU A 212 -1.07 16.33 9.74
C GLU A 212 -1.92 16.67 8.52
N PRO A 213 -1.34 17.24 7.45
CA PRO A 213 -2.12 17.59 6.28
C PRO A 213 -2.45 16.35 5.43
N ASP A 214 -3.71 16.24 5.02
CA ASP A 214 -4.22 15.08 4.29
C ASP A 214 -4.24 15.31 2.78
N PHE A 215 -3.72 14.34 2.02
CA PHE A 215 -3.57 14.45 0.59
C PHE A 215 -3.84 13.16 -0.15
N LEU A 216 -4.35 13.32 -1.37
CA LEU A 216 -4.36 12.32 -2.42
C LEU A 216 -3.25 12.64 -3.42
N TYR A 217 -2.47 11.63 -3.79
CA TYR A 217 -1.33 11.76 -4.70
C TYR A 217 -1.51 10.89 -5.94
N VAL A 218 -0.95 11.38 -7.05
CA VAL A 218 -0.67 10.60 -8.26
C VAL A 218 0.84 10.59 -8.47
N LEU A 219 1.42 9.41 -8.61
CA LEU A 219 2.84 9.20 -8.85
C LEU A 219 3.06 8.57 -10.22
N GLU A 220 4.15 8.95 -10.89
CA GLU A 220 4.69 8.21 -12.02
C GLU A 220 5.17 6.82 -11.58
N ARG A 221 4.68 5.76 -12.22
CA ARG A 221 5.09 4.38 -11.95
C ARG A 221 6.56 4.13 -12.28
N ALA A 222 7.09 4.83 -13.28
CA ALA A 222 8.49 4.73 -13.69
C ALA A 222 9.46 5.25 -12.64
N THR A 223 9.11 6.32 -11.91
CA THR A 223 10.08 7.11 -11.14
C THR A 223 9.71 7.30 -9.66
N GLY A 224 8.47 7.03 -9.27
CA GLY A 224 7.95 7.35 -7.94
C GLY A 224 7.76 8.85 -7.68
N LYS A 225 7.89 9.68 -8.73
CA LYS A 225 7.70 11.13 -8.63
C LYS A 225 6.22 11.46 -8.51
N VAL A 226 5.87 12.28 -7.52
CA VAL A 226 4.53 12.86 -7.41
C VAL A 226 4.30 13.86 -8.56
N VAL A 227 3.27 13.62 -9.36
CA VAL A 227 2.87 14.46 -10.50
C VAL A 227 1.54 15.17 -10.28
N SER A 228 0.76 14.75 -9.30
CA SER A 228 -0.44 15.47 -8.84
C SER A 228 -0.62 15.30 -7.34
N LYS A 229 -1.16 16.34 -6.70
CA LYS A 229 -1.44 16.42 -5.27
C LYS A 229 -2.75 17.17 -5.07
N LEU A 230 -3.70 16.55 -4.37
CA LEU A 230 -5.00 17.15 -4.02
C LEU A 230 -5.20 17.08 -2.51
N SER A 231 -5.64 18.18 -1.90
CA SER A 231 -6.00 18.19 -0.47
C SER A 231 -7.27 17.40 -0.21
N LEU A 232 -7.27 16.66 0.90
CA LEU A 232 -8.44 16.00 1.47
C LEU A 232 -8.82 16.69 2.79
N LYS A 233 -10.02 16.42 3.30
CA LYS A 233 -10.50 16.95 4.59
C LYS A 233 -10.01 16.17 5.80
N SER A 234 -9.68 14.90 5.61
CA SER A 234 -9.18 13.98 6.63
C SER A 234 -8.36 12.86 6.01
N GLY A 235 -7.65 12.11 6.85
CA GLY A 235 -6.70 11.09 6.43
C GLY A 235 -7.35 9.98 5.60
N PRO A 236 -6.77 9.62 4.44
CA PRO A 236 -7.31 8.59 3.55
C PRO A 236 -7.08 7.19 4.10
N ASP A 237 -8.14 6.38 4.11
CA ASP A 237 -8.11 4.97 4.51
C ASP A 237 -8.05 4.06 3.28
N TYR A 238 -8.99 4.19 2.34
CA TYR A 238 -9.11 3.31 1.18
C TYR A 238 -9.23 4.06 -0.14
N LEU A 239 -8.65 3.48 -1.19
CA LEU A 239 -8.75 3.94 -2.57
C LEU A 239 -9.23 2.79 -3.45
N VAL A 240 -10.37 2.91 -4.12
CA VAL A 240 -10.89 1.86 -5.00
C VAL A 240 -11.22 2.45 -6.36
N GLU A 241 -10.57 1.94 -7.41
CA GLU A 241 -10.94 2.26 -8.78
C GLU A 241 -12.06 1.34 -9.27
N LYS A 242 -13.12 1.93 -9.83
CA LYS A 242 -14.23 1.22 -10.46
C LYS A 242 -14.87 2.09 -11.52
N ASP A 243 -15.11 1.52 -12.71
CA ASP A 243 -15.82 2.16 -13.82
C ASP A 243 -15.26 3.55 -14.18
N GLY A 244 -13.92 3.69 -14.21
CA GLY A 244 -13.22 4.94 -14.52
C GLY A 244 -13.26 6.00 -13.41
N LYS A 245 -13.79 5.66 -12.23
CA LYS A 245 -13.84 6.53 -11.04
C LYS A 245 -12.93 6.01 -9.95
N LEU A 246 -12.37 6.93 -9.16
CA LEU A 246 -11.69 6.65 -7.92
C LEU A 246 -12.62 6.97 -6.76
N PHE A 247 -12.99 5.96 -5.99
CA PHE A 247 -13.65 6.09 -4.71
C PHE A 247 -12.58 6.21 -3.65
N VAL A 248 -12.62 7.28 -2.85
CA VAL A 248 -11.66 7.49 -1.76
C VAL A 248 -12.44 7.63 -0.47
N ARG A 249 -12.21 6.73 0.47
CA ARG A 249 -12.71 6.86 1.84
C ARG A 249 -11.61 7.49 2.68
N THR A 250 -11.97 8.52 3.43
CA THR A 250 -11.14 9.11 4.48
C THR A 250 -11.81 8.93 5.83
N TYR A 251 -11.09 9.24 6.90
CA TYR A 251 -11.56 9.06 8.27
C TYR A 251 -13.02 9.52 8.48
N ASP A 252 -13.37 10.72 8.02
CA ASP A 252 -14.73 11.29 8.18
C ASP A 252 -15.43 11.73 6.88
N THR A 253 -14.82 11.52 5.71
CA THR A 253 -15.34 12.00 4.43
C THR A 253 -15.11 11.00 3.29
N ASP A 254 -16.15 10.70 2.52
CA ASP A 254 -16.05 9.92 1.29
C ASP A 254 -16.00 10.86 0.08
N TYR A 255 -15.14 10.53 -0.89
CA TYR A 255 -14.99 11.23 -2.15
C TYR A 255 -15.20 10.28 -3.32
N VAL A 256 -15.67 10.86 -4.43
CA VAL A 256 -15.61 10.20 -5.73
C VAL A 256 -14.95 11.16 -6.71
N PHE A 257 -13.91 10.69 -7.38
CA PHE A 257 -13.23 11.40 -8.46
C PHE A 257 -13.47 10.68 -9.78
N GLU A 258 -13.77 11.42 -10.83
CA GLU A 258 -13.62 10.93 -12.19
C GLU A 258 -12.13 10.99 -12.57
N ILE A 259 -11.62 9.94 -13.20
CA ILE A 259 -10.23 9.85 -13.61
C ILE A 259 -10.13 10.05 -15.12
N ARG A 260 -9.59 11.21 -15.53
CA ARG A 260 -9.49 11.64 -16.94
C ARG A 260 -8.07 11.62 -17.46
#